data_AF-A0A971PZV4-F1
#
_entry.id   AF-A0A971PZV4-F1
#
_cell.length_a   1.000
_cell.length_b   1.000
_cell.length_c   1.000
_cell.angle_alpha   90.00
_cell.angle_beta   90.00
_cell.angle_gamma   90.00
#
_symmetry.space_group_name_H-M   'P 1'
#
loop_
_entity.id
_entity.type
_entity.pdbx_description
1 polymer ?
#
loop_
_entity_poly.entity_id
_entity_poly.type
_entity_poly.pdbx_seq_one_letter_code
_entity_poly.pdbx_strand_id
1 'polypeptide(L)'
;MHEVAYFYQSKRGKEGINMSLDTTTLAAIYGGAIGLVGSAIGGIASYLGSKKAAKVNIDAQQRVLNEEKIKEKEEQEQILRTSARIIYIDIFTVLKEIIRIQTKIQKPNIGSAPEGISISRNYSEHIANLSGDFQLEQLVLINKLYGLVWRLQQDILRLNYITDDYNAIRFSVNIIGVELFGANFFSILDEIEYDNLDDRKIISRMEPQYYGLLDSLKGIALL
;
A
#
# COMPACT_ATOMS: atom_id res chain seq x y z
N MET A 1 43.11 118.89 -10.71
CA MET A 1 44.26 117.98 -10.98
C MET A 1 44.41 117.08 -9.77
N HIS A 2 44.44 115.76 -10.01
CA HIS A 2 44.63 114.60 -9.11
C HIS A 2 43.51 114.28 -8.09
N GLU A 3 42.77 113.16 -8.17
CA GLU A 3 43.10 111.73 -7.92
C GLU A 3 43.68 111.48 -6.51
N VAL A 4 43.35 110.49 -5.66
CA VAL A 4 42.56 109.24 -5.58
C VAL A 4 42.42 108.95 -4.05
N ALA A 5 41.35 108.38 -3.48
CA ALA A 5 41.36 106.97 -3.02
C ALA A 5 40.03 106.54 -2.35
N TYR A 6 39.58 105.36 -2.76
CA TYR A 6 38.55 104.51 -2.16
C TYR A 6 38.96 104.00 -0.77
N PHE A 7 38.00 103.72 0.13
CA PHE A 7 37.89 102.41 0.80
C PHE A 7 36.53 102.24 1.54
N TYR A 8 35.93 101.07 1.29
CA TYR A 8 34.86 100.33 1.96
C TYR A 8 34.54 100.64 3.44
N GLN A 9 33.24 100.67 3.80
CA GLN A 9 32.61 99.60 4.62
C GLN A 9 31.07 99.69 4.66
N SER A 10 30.46 98.51 4.45
CA SER A 10 29.04 98.16 4.56
C SER A 10 28.72 97.56 5.94
N LYS A 11 27.41 97.34 6.23
CA LYS A 11 26.73 96.62 7.35
C LYS A 11 26.27 97.51 8.53
N ARG A 12 25.05 97.37 9.09
CA ARG A 12 24.15 96.20 9.24
C ARG A 12 22.66 96.59 9.31
N GLY A 13 21.82 95.77 8.70
CA GLY A 13 20.40 95.63 9.05
C GLY A 13 20.18 94.73 10.28
N LYS A 14 19.00 94.89 10.88
CA LYS A 14 18.36 93.95 11.81
C LYS A 14 16.94 93.72 11.29
N GLU A 15 16.66 92.53 10.76
CA GLU A 15 15.31 92.02 10.61
C GLU A 15 15.25 90.64 11.24
N GLY A 16 14.25 90.44 12.11
CA GLY A 16 14.04 89.22 12.87
C GLY A 16 13.45 88.12 12.00
N ILE A 17 13.95 86.90 12.18
CA ILE A 17 13.41 85.69 11.56
C ILE A 17 12.26 85.19 12.43
N ASN A 18 11.02 85.51 12.03
CA ASN A 18 9.84 84.75 12.47
C ASN A 18 9.63 83.61 11.46
N MET A 19 9.88 82.37 11.87
CA MET A 19 9.58 81.18 11.08
C MET A 19 8.13 80.75 11.39
N SER A 20 7.16 81.22 10.61
CA SER A 20 5.82 80.63 10.59
C SER A 20 5.87 79.39 9.69
N LEU A 21 5.65 78.20 10.25
CA LEU A 21 5.49 76.99 9.42
C LEU A 21 4.26 77.14 8.52
N ASP A 22 4.46 76.95 7.21
CA ASP A 22 3.38 76.91 6.21
C ASP A 22 2.45 75.71 6.47
N THR A 23 1.14 75.90 6.25
CA THR A 23 0.10 74.88 6.46
C THR A 23 0.38 73.61 5.66
N THR A 24 1.03 73.74 4.51
CA THR A 24 1.47 72.63 3.65
C THR A 24 2.52 71.75 4.32
N THR A 25 3.47 72.32 5.06
CA THR A 25 4.53 71.59 5.77
C THR A 25 4.00 70.87 7.00
N LEU A 26 3.06 71.49 7.73
CA LEU A 26 2.33 70.86 8.83
C LEU A 26 1.49 69.68 8.34
N ALA A 27 0.75 69.83 7.24
CA ALA A 27 -0.04 68.75 6.65
C ALA A 27 0.83 67.56 6.21
N ALA A 28 2.03 67.81 5.67
CA ALA A 28 2.98 66.77 5.29
C ALA A 28 3.53 65.99 6.49
N ILE A 29 3.85 66.66 7.60
CA ILE A 29 4.34 66.01 8.83
C ILE A 29 3.23 65.16 9.48
N TYR A 30 2.00 65.69 9.59
CA TYR A 30 0.87 64.94 10.13
C TYR A 30 0.48 63.76 9.22
N GLY A 31 0.47 63.96 7.90
CA GLY A 31 0.22 62.90 6.92
C GLY A 31 1.27 61.78 6.98
N GLY A 32 2.55 62.13 7.12
CA GLY A 32 3.64 61.16 7.29
C GLY A 32 3.54 60.38 8.60
N ALA A 33 3.23 61.05 9.72
CA ALA A 33 3.05 60.41 11.02
C ALA A 33 1.83 59.46 11.04
N ILE A 34 0.71 59.89 10.47
CA ILE A 34 -0.52 59.06 10.36
C ILE A 34 -0.27 57.87 9.43
N GLY A 35 0.45 58.05 8.32
CA GLY A 35 0.83 56.97 7.40
C GLY A 35 1.71 55.90 8.07
N LEU A 36 2.69 56.32 8.89
CA LEU A 36 3.55 55.40 9.66
C LEU A 36 2.77 54.63 10.74
N VAL A 37 1.85 55.29 11.45
CA VAL A 37 1.02 54.62 12.45
C VAL A 37 0.01 53.67 11.79
N GLY A 38 -0.65 54.10 10.70
CA GLY A 38 -1.60 53.28 9.97
C GLY A 38 -0.95 52.04 9.33
N SER A 39 0.25 52.18 8.77
CA SER A 39 1.02 51.06 8.23
C SER A 39 1.51 50.10 9.32
N ALA A 40 1.92 50.60 10.49
CA ALA A 40 2.30 49.75 11.62
C ALA A 40 1.10 48.93 12.15
N ILE A 41 -0.06 49.58 12.32
CA ILE A 41 -1.29 48.91 12.77
C ILE A 41 -1.77 47.90 11.71
N GLY A 42 -1.76 48.28 10.44
CA GLY A 42 -2.12 47.39 9.32
C GLY A 42 -1.20 46.18 9.22
N GLY A 43 0.12 46.37 9.41
CA GLY A 43 1.10 45.29 9.45
C GLY A 43 0.88 44.33 10.62
N ILE A 44 0.62 44.84 11.82
CA ILE A 44 0.34 44.02 13.02
C ILE A 44 -0.96 43.23 12.84
N ALA A 45 -2.04 43.88 12.40
CA ALA A 45 -3.32 43.21 12.17
C ALA A 45 -3.21 42.13 11.08
N SER A 46 -2.49 42.43 9.98
CA SER A 46 -2.24 41.49 8.90
C SER A 46 -1.39 40.29 9.35
N TYR A 47 -0.36 40.53 10.16
CA TYR A 47 0.47 39.46 10.74
C TYR A 47 -0.34 38.55 11.67
N LEU A 48 -1.15 39.12 12.57
CA LEU A 48 -2.00 38.34 13.48
C LEU A 48 -3.05 37.53 12.72
N GLY A 49 -3.69 38.13 11.71
CA GLY A 49 -4.65 37.44 10.84
C GLY A 49 -4.01 36.31 10.06
N SER A 50 -2.86 36.57 9.41
CA SER A 50 -2.10 35.58 8.64
C SER A 50 -1.62 34.42 9.52
N LYS A 51 -1.14 34.71 10.74
CA LYS A 51 -0.71 33.68 11.70
C LYS A 51 -1.86 32.78 12.13
N LYS A 52 -3.05 33.35 12.37
CA LYS A 52 -4.25 32.58 12.74
C LYS A 52 -4.74 31.73 11.56
N ALA A 53 -4.79 32.28 10.35
CA ALA A 53 -5.18 31.56 9.14
C ALA A 53 -4.18 30.42 8.82
N ALA A 54 -2.87 30.69 8.94
CA ALA A 54 -1.83 29.70 8.76
C ALA A 54 -1.97 28.55 9.77
N LYS A 55 -2.23 28.85 11.05
CA LYS A 55 -2.44 27.82 12.07
C LYS A 55 -3.66 26.94 11.75
N VAL A 56 -4.80 27.54 11.39
CA VAL A 56 -6.01 26.78 11.01
C VAL A 56 -5.75 25.92 9.78
N ASN A 57 -5.01 26.43 8.80
CA ASN A 57 -4.66 25.67 7.59
C ASN A 57 -3.73 24.49 7.90
N ILE A 58 -2.72 24.69 8.76
CA ILE A 58 -1.84 23.62 9.25
C ILE A 58 -2.66 22.56 10.00
N ASP A 59 -3.55 22.97 10.91
CA ASP A 59 -4.40 22.05 11.67
C ASP A 59 -5.34 21.25 10.74
N ALA A 60 -5.89 21.89 9.70
CA ALA A 60 -6.73 21.23 8.70
C ALA A 60 -5.93 20.23 7.84
N GLN A 61 -4.74 20.62 7.36
CA GLN A 61 -3.84 19.73 6.61
C GLN A 61 -3.40 18.53 7.46
N GLN A 62 -3.11 18.74 8.75
CA GLN A 62 -2.75 17.66 9.67
C GLN A 62 -3.89 16.64 9.82
N ARG A 63 -5.15 17.11 9.86
CA ARG A 63 -6.32 16.22 9.93
C ARG A 63 -6.47 15.41 8.66
N VAL A 64 -6.38 16.05 7.49
CA VAL A 64 -6.44 15.36 6.19
C VAL A 64 -5.34 14.31 6.07
N LEU A 65 -4.10 14.65 6.42
CA LEU A 65 -2.98 13.70 6.41
C LEU A 65 -3.20 12.51 7.35
N ASN A 66 -3.82 12.75 8.51
CA ASN A 66 -4.14 11.66 9.44
C ASN A 66 -5.26 10.77 8.91
N GLU A 67 -6.30 11.34 8.29
CA GLU A 67 -7.37 10.59 7.65
C GLU A 67 -6.85 9.77 6.46
N GLU A 68 -5.97 10.34 5.64
CA GLU A 68 -5.30 9.63 4.54
C GLU A 68 -4.46 8.46 5.05
N LYS A 69 -3.67 8.65 6.13
CA LYS A 69 -2.91 7.55 6.75
C LYS A 69 -3.78 6.43 7.29
N ILE A 70 -4.96 6.75 7.82
CA ILE A 70 -5.90 5.74 8.30
C ILE A 70 -6.44 4.94 7.10
N LYS A 71 -6.88 5.64 6.04
CA LYS A 71 -7.37 4.99 4.82
C LYS A 71 -6.30 4.11 4.15
N GLU A 72 -5.07 4.61 4.05
CA GLU A 72 -3.97 3.85 3.47
C GLU A 72 -3.72 2.55 4.24
N LYS A 73 -3.80 2.59 5.58
CA LYS A 73 -3.70 1.39 6.41
C LYS A 73 -4.87 0.43 6.18
N GLU A 74 -6.10 0.93 6.14
CA GLU A 74 -7.28 0.11 5.86
C GLU A 74 -7.19 -0.57 4.48
N GLU A 75 -6.72 0.15 3.46
CA GLU A 75 -6.49 -0.38 2.13
C GLU A 75 -5.39 -1.46 2.13
N GLN A 76 -4.27 -1.22 2.82
CA GLN A 76 -3.19 -2.20 2.96
C GLN A 76 -3.67 -3.47 3.67
N GLU A 77 -4.43 -3.35 4.76
CA GLU A 77 -5.04 -4.48 5.44
C GLU A 77 -5.99 -5.25 4.52
N GLN A 78 -6.81 -4.55 3.73
CA GLN A 78 -7.72 -5.19 2.78
C GLN A 78 -6.96 -5.98 1.69
N ILE A 79 -5.86 -5.41 1.16
CA ILE A 79 -5.00 -6.07 0.16
C ILE A 79 -4.37 -7.33 0.75
N LEU A 80 -3.85 -7.24 1.97
CA LEU A 80 -3.26 -8.36 2.70
C LEU A 80 -4.29 -9.49 2.89
N ARG A 81 -5.47 -9.18 3.44
CA ARG A 81 -6.57 -10.13 3.66
C ARG A 81 -7.02 -10.80 2.37
N THR A 82 -7.14 -10.02 1.30
CA THR A 82 -7.54 -10.52 -0.02
C THR A 82 -6.49 -11.48 -0.58
N SER A 83 -5.22 -11.11 -0.49
CA SER A 83 -4.10 -11.96 -0.97
C SER A 83 -4.00 -13.27 -0.19
N ALA A 84 -4.11 -13.21 1.15
CA ALA A 84 -4.15 -14.40 2.00
C ALA A 84 -5.32 -15.33 1.64
N ARG A 85 -6.51 -14.75 1.42
CA ARG A 85 -7.72 -15.50 1.04
C ARG A 85 -7.56 -16.19 -0.32
N ILE A 86 -7.00 -15.50 -1.31
CA ILE A 86 -6.77 -16.08 -2.65
C ILE A 86 -5.82 -17.28 -2.55
N ILE A 87 -4.68 -17.11 -1.87
CA ILE A 87 -3.70 -18.19 -1.70
C ILE A 87 -4.31 -19.38 -0.94
N TYR A 88 -5.07 -19.11 0.12
CA TYR A 88 -5.80 -20.15 0.85
C TYR A 88 -6.75 -20.93 -0.07
N ILE A 89 -7.59 -20.24 -0.84
CA ILE A 89 -8.54 -20.88 -1.78
C ILE A 89 -7.80 -21.68 -2.85
N ASP A 90 -6.70 -21.15 -3.40
CA ASP A 90 -5.90 -21.84 -4.42
C ASP A 90 -5.34 -23.16 -3.86
N ILE A 91 -4.75 -23.15 -2.66
CA ILE A 91 -4.23 -24.37 -2.01
C ILE A 91 -5.37 -25.38 -1.76
N PHE A 92 -6.52 -24.93 -1.27
CA PHE A 92 -7.68 -25.81 -1.06
C PHE A 92 -8.21 -26.41 -2.36
N THR A 93 -8.22 -25.63 -3.43
CA THR A 93 -8.68 -26.08 -4.75
C THR A 93 -7.75 -27.17 -5.28
N VAL A 94 -6.44 -26.96 -5.15
CA VAL A 94 -5.41 -27.95 -5.49
C VAL A 94 -5.58 -29.23 -4.67
N LEU A 95 -5.78 -29.11 -3.35
CA LEU A 95 -6.01 -30.26 -2.47
C LEU A 95 -7.19 -31.11 -2.91
N LYS A 96 -8.33 -30.47 -3.20
CA LYS A 96 -9.54 -31.18 -3.65
C LYS A 96 -9.31 -31.88 -4.98
N GLU A 97 -8.66 -31.23 -5.94
CA GLU A 97 -8.41 -31.82 -7.25
C GLU A 97 -7.38 -32.96 -7.19
N ILE A 98 -6.37 -32.86 -6.33
CA ILE A 98 -5.42 -33.97 -6.07
C ILE A 98 -6.17 -35.21 -5.57
N ILE A 99 -7.05 -35.05 -4.59
CA ILE A 99 -7.83 -36.16 -4.05
C ILE A 99 -8.79 -36.72 -5.11
N ARG A 100 -9.44 -35.85 -5.91
CA ARG A 100 -10.30 -36.26 -7.02
C ARG A 100 -9.56 -37.11 -8.05
N ILE A 101 -8.41 -36.62 -8.50
CA ILE A 101 -7.61 -37.29 -9.54
C ILE A 101 -7.19 -38.69 -9.06
N GLN A 102 -6.80 -38.83 -7.80
CA GLN A 102 -6.37 -40.12 -7.27
C GLN A 102 -7.53 -41.09 -7.04
N THR A 103 -8.68 -40.62 -6.54
CA THR A 103 -9.78 -41.48 -6.10
C THR A 103 -10.82 -41.76 -7.19
N LYS A 104 -11.16 -40.77 -8.01
CA LYS A 104 -12.24 -40.86 -9.01
C LYS A 104 -11.75 -41.07 -10.44
N ILE A 105 -10.57 -40.57 -10.79
CA ILE A 105 -10.07 -40.65 -12.17
C ILE A 105 -9.10 -41.81 -12.29
N GLN A 106 -9.64 -43.03 -12.41
CA GLN A 106 -8.83 -44.24 -12.59
C GLN A 106 -8.33 -44.41 -14.03
N LYS A 107 -9.17 -44.07 -15.02
CA LYS A 107 -8.84 -44.03 -16.46
C LYS A 107 -9.66 -42.92 -17.15
N PRO A 108 -9.07 -42.09 -18.02
CA PRO A 108 -9.83 -41.06 -18.72
C PRO A 108 -10.83 -41.67 -19.71
N ASN A 109 -12.06 -41.20 -19.61
CA ASN A 109 -13.10 -41.32 -20.62
C ASN A 109 -13.66 -39.90 -20.86
N ILE A 110 -14.28 -39.67 -22.02
CA ILE A 110 -15.08 -38.48 -22.29
C ILE A 110 -16.04 -38.25 -21.10
N GLY A 111 -15.84 -37.14 -20.37
CA GLY A 111 -16.59 -36.81 -19.14
C GLY A 111 -15.88 -37.09 -17.80
N SER A 112 -14.66 -37.63 -17.81
CA SER A 112 -13.84 -37.90 -16.61
C SER A 112 -12.41 -37.33 -16.70
N ALA A 113 -12.21 -36.36 -17.60
CA ALA A 113 -10.99 -35.57 -17.68
C ALA A 113 -10.72 -34.83 -16.36
N PRO A 114 -9.46 -34.61 -15.99
CA PRO A 114 -9.14 -33.73 -14.86
C PRO A 114 -9.62 -32.33 -15.21
N GLU A 115 -10.30 -31.68 -14.27
CA GLU A 115 -10.67 -30.29 -14.48
C GLU A 115 -9.40 -29.44 -14.39
N GLY A 116 -9.32 -28.40 -15.22
CA GLY A 116 -8.20 -27.48 -15.14
C GLY A 116 -8.11 -26.88 -13.73
N ILE A 117 -6.94 -26.97 -13.11
CA ILE A 117 -6.73 -26.33 -11.81
C ILE A 117 -6.68 -24.82 -12.02
N SER A 118 -7.69 -24.12 -11.50
CA SER A 118 -7.74 -22.66 -11.52
C SER A 118 -6.98 -22.13 -10.31
N ILE A 119 -5.81 -21.53 -10.57
CA ILE A 119 -5.04 -20.75 -9.60
C ILE A 119 -4.88 -19.31 -10.07
N SER A 120 -4.60 -18.39 -9.14
CA SER A 120 -4.32 -17.01 -9.49
C SER A 120 -3.11 -16.90 -10.43
N ARG A 121 -3.30 -16.20 -11.55
CA ARG A 121 -2.20 -15.88 -12.49
C ARG A 121 -1.20 -14.87 -11.91
N ASN A 122 -1.64 -14.09 -10.92
CA ASN A 122 -0.85 -13.04 -10.28
C ASN A 122 -0.38 -13.51 -8.89
N TYR A 123 -0.11 -14.81 -8.70
CA TYR A 123 0.33 -15.34 -7.41
C TYR A 123 1.56 -14.61 -6.84
N SER A 124 2.49 -14.15 -7.68
CA SER A 124 3.66 -13.37 -7.25
C SER A 124 3.28 -12.06 -6.55
N GLU A 125 2.21 -11.40 -7.00
CA GLU A 125 1.68 -10.18 -6.37
C GLU A 125 1.09 -10.51 -5.00
N HIS A 126 0.29 -11.58 -4.92
CA HIS A 126 -0.28 -12.02 -3.64
C HIS A 126 0.80 -12.42 -2.63
N ILE A 127 1.87 -13.08 -3.08
CA ILE A 127 3.02 -13.42 -2.24
C ILE A 127 3.76 -12.16 -1.77
N ALA A 128 3.96 -11.18 -2.66
CA ALA A 128 4.59 -9.92 -2.29
C ALA A 128 3.77 -9.16 -1.23
N ASN A 129 2.45 -9.15 -1.36
CA ASN A 129 1.56 -8.53 -0.37
C ASN A 129 1.62 -9.20 1.01
N LEU A 130 2.00 -10.47 1.09
CA LEU A 130 2.18 -11.19 2.36
C LEU A 130 3.56 -10.96 3.02
N SER A 131 4.51 -10.33 2.33
CA SER A 131 5.92 -10.26 2.77
C SER A 131 6.15 -9.49 4.08
N GLY A 132 5.22 -8.63 4.47
CA GLY A 132 5.28 -7.92 5.75
C GLY A 132 4.86 -8.77 6.96
N ASP A 133 4.08 -9.83 6.73
CA ASP A 133 3.40 -10.59 7.78
C ASP A 133 3.85 -12.07 7.85
N PHE A 134 4.43 -12.59 6.77
CA PHE A 134 4.88 -13.97 6.68
C PHE A 134 6.39 -14.09 6.77
N GLN A 135 6.84 -15.18 7.41
CA GLN A 135 8.26 -15.52 7.43
C GLN A 135 8.74 -15.99 6.06
N LEU A 136 10.04 -15.83 5.79
CA LEU A 136 10.65 -16.23 4.51
C LEU A 136 10.37 -17.70 4.18
N GLU A 137 10.45 -18.57 5.18
CA GLU A 137 10.16 -20.00 5.06
C GLU A 137 8.74 -20.23 4.55
N GLN A 138 7.75 -19.51 5.08
CA GLN A 138 6.36 -19.63 4.64
C GLN A 138 6.18 -19.12 3.21
N LEU A 139 6.81 -18.01 2.84
CA LEU A 139 6.78 -17.49 1.47
C LEU A 139 7.43 -18.46 0.47
N VAL A 140 8.50 -19.15 0.87
CA VAL A 140 9.14 -20.21 0.09
C VAL A 140 8.20 -21.40 -0.09
N LEU A 141 7.48 -21.80 0.96
CA LEU A 141 6.47 -22.88 0.86
C LEU A 141 5.34 -22.52 -0.11
N ILE A 142 4.83 -21.28 -0.07
CA ILE A 142 3.81 -20.81 -1.01
C ILE A 142 4.37 -20.85 -2.45
N ASN A 143 5.55 -20.28 -2.68
CA ASN A 143 6.19 -20.31 -4.01
C ASN A 143 6.41 -21.73 -4.52
N LYS A 144 6.90 -22.65 -3.65
CA LYS A 144 7.10 -24.05 -3.99
C LYS A 144 5.79 -24.70 -4.42
N LEU A 145 4.70 -24.48 -3.69
CA LEU A 145 3.38 -25.00 -4.05
C LEU A 145 2.91 -24.46 -5.41
N TYR A 146 2.97 -23.15 -5.65
CA TYR A 146 2.61 -22.60 -6.95
C TYR A 146 3.46 -23.17 -8.09
N GLY A 147 4.75 -23.41 -7.87
CA GLY A 147 5.62 -24.07 -8.85
C GLY A 147 5.18 -25.50 -9.18
N LEU A 148 4.82 -26.29 -8.16
CA LEU A 148 4.32 -27.65 -8.35
C LEU A 148 2.95 -27.68 -9.03
N VAL A 149 2.05 -26.77 -8.64
CA VAL A 149 0.71 -26.65 -9.23
C VAL A 149 0.78 -26.21 -10.67
N TRP A 150 1.64 -25.24 -10.98
CA TRP A 150 1.90 -24.83 -12.36
C TRP A 150 2.37 -26.02 -13.20
N ARG A 151 3.27 -26.86 -12.67
CA ARG A 151 3.71 -28.08 -13.36
C ARG A 151 2.54 -29.03 -13.63
N LEU A 152 1.73 -29.32 -12.62
CA LEU A 152 0.53 -30.16 -12.76
C LEU A 152 -0.43 -29.60 -13.82
N GLN A 153 -0.66 -28.28 -13.82
CA GLN A 153 -1.49 -27.61 -14.82
C GLN A 153 -0.93 -27.80 -16.24
N GLN A 154 0.38 -27.70 -16.43
CA GLN A 154 1.01 -27.98 -17.72
C GLN A 154 0.85 -29.44 -18.15
N ASP A 155 0.96 -30.39 -17.22
CA ASP A 155 0.76 -31.81 -17.52
C ASP A 155 -0.71 -32.10 -17.90
N ILE A 156 -1.68 -31.46 -17.22
CA ILE A 156 -3.11 -31.53 -17.58
C ILE A 156 -3.37 -30.96 -18.98
N LEU A 157 -2.81 -29.78 -19.28
CA LEU A 157 -3.00 -29.13 -20.60
C LEU A 157 -2.38 -29.91 -21.76
N ARG A 158 -1.32 -30.69 -21.49
CA ARG A 158 -0.65 -31.54 -22.48
C ARG A 158 -1.26 -32.93 -22.60
N LEU A 159 -2.27 -33.24 -21.80
CA LEU A 159 -2.92 -34.54 -21.81
C LEU A 159 -3.48 -34.83 -23.20
N ASN A 160 -3.00 -35.92 -23.79
CA ASN A 160 -3.56 -36.44 -25.03
C ASN A 160 -4.70 -37.41 -24.68
N TYR A 161 -5.94 -36.94 -24.87
CA TYR A 161 -7.17 -37.71 -24.65
C TYR A 161 -7.32 -38.96 -25.54
N ILE A 162 -6.46 -39.12 -26.56
CA ILE A 162 -6.48 -40.26 -27.47
C ILE A 162 -5.54 -41.38 -26.97
N THR A 163 -4.40 -41.02 -26.39
CA THR A 163 -3.37 -41.99 -25.95
C THR A 163 -3.39 -42.27 -24.45
N ASP A 164 -4.22 -41.57 -23.69
CA ASP A 164 -4.58 -41.88 -22.30
C ASP A 164 -3.42 -41.95 -21.30
N ASP A 165 -2.28 -41.34 -21.62
CA ASP A 165 -1.09 -41.36 -20.76
C ASP A 165 -1.23 -40.37 -19.59
N TYR A 166 -1.82 -40.88 -18.52
CA TYR A 166 -2.07 -40.14 -17.28
C TYR A 166 -0.90 -40.17 -16.30
N ASN A 167 0.21 -40.84 -16.64
CA ASN A 167 1.31 -41.09 -15.71
C ASN A 167 1.96 -39.79 -15.25
N ALA A 168 2.12 -38.81 -16.16
CA ALA A 168 2.69 -37.50 -15.81
C ALA A 168 1.81 -36.75 -14.78
N ILE A 169 0.49 -36.77 -14.97
CA ILE A 169 -0.47 -36.14 -14.05
C ILE A 169 -0.44 -36.85 -12.70
N ARG A 170 -0.51 -38.18 -12.67
CA ARG A 170 -0.43 -38.96 -11.41
C ARG A 170 0.88 -38.69 -10.66
N PHE A 171 1.99 -38.62 -11.39
CA PHE A 171 3.29 -38.31 -10.81
C PHE A 171 3.31 -36.91 -10.18
N SER A 172 2.84 -35.89 -10.90
CA SER A 172 2.75 -34.51 -10.40
C SER A 172 1.81 -34.41 -9.18
N VAL A 173 0.67 -35.10 -9.20
CA VAL A 173 -0.25 -35.19 -8.06
C VAL A 173 0.43 -35.87 -6.87
N ASN A 174 1.16 -36.96 -7.07
CA ASN A 174 1.87 -37.66 -5.99
C ASN A 174 2.95 -36.77 -5.38
N ILE A 175 3.69 -36.01 -6.19
CA ILE A 175 4.69 -35.07 -5.67
C ILE A 175 4.02 -34.04 -4.76
N ILE A 176 2.92 -33.41 -5.20
CA ILE A 176 2.24 -32.40 -4.37
C ILE A 176 1.65 -33.04 -3.11
N GLY A 177 1.05 -34.23 -3.24
CA GLY A 177 0.50 -34.97 -2.11
C GLY A 177 1.55 -35.32 -1.05
N VAL A 178 2.67 -35.89 -1.47
CA VAL A 178 3.79 -36.21 -0.57
C VAL A 178 4.42 -34.94 0.00
N GLU A 179 4.48 -33.85 -0.76
CA GLU A 179 4.96 -32.56 -0.23
C GLU A 179 4.06 -32.05 0.91
N LEU A 180 2.74 -32.12 0.74
CA LEU A 180 1.78 -31.57 1.68
C LEU A 180 1.54 -32.45 2.91
N PHE A 181 1.63 -33.77 2.75
CA PHE A 181 1.21 -34.75 3.76
C PHE A 181 2.30 -35.75 4.15
N GLY A 182 3.46 -35.74 3.49
CA GLY A 182 4.54 -36.67 3.74
C GLY A 182 4.07 -38.12 3.64
N ALA A 183 4.40 -38.91 4.66
CA ALA A 183 4.01 -40.31 4.76
C ALA A 183 2.49 -40.52 4.88
N ASN A 184 1.74 -39.51 5.32
CA ASN A 184 0.29 -39.63 5.50
C ASN A 184 -0.48 -39.62 4.18
N PHE A 185 0.13 -39.19 3.07
CA PHE A 185 -0.58 -38.95 1.82
C PHE A 185 -1.42 -40.15 1.35
N PHE A 186 -0.81 -41.34 1.25
CA PHE A 186 -1.53 -42.52 0.79
C PHE A 186 -2.61 -43.00 1.77
N SER A 187 -2.37 -42.89 3.08
CA SER A 187 -3.39 -43.20 4.09
C SER A 187 -4.62 -42.30 3.99
N ILE A 188 -4.42 -41.03 3.62
CA ILE A 188 -5.50 -40.07 3.39
C ILE A 188 -6.32 -40.48 2.17
N LEU A 189 -5.66 -40.90 1.09
CA LEU A 189 -6.35 -41.35 -0.12
C LEU A 189 -7.17 -42.62 0.11
N ASP A 190 -6.71 -43.53 0.97
CA ASP A 190 -7.41 -44.78 1.28
C ASP A 190 -8.65 -44.57 2.18
N GLU A 191 -8.62 -43.53 3.01
CA GLU A 191 -9.70 -43.25 3.98
C GLU A 191 -10.76 -42.26 3.51
N ILE A 192 -10.44 -41.42 2.51
CA ILE A 192 -11.27 -40.29 2.13
C ILE A 192 -12.03 -40.58 0.84
N GLU A 193 -13.35 -40.58 0.95
CA GLU A 193 -14.23 -40.55 -0.19
C GLU A 193 -14.38 -39.09 -0.67
N TYR A 194 -14.12 -38.84 -1.96
CA TYR A 194 -14.12 -37.48 -2.52
C TYR A 194 -15.46 -36.73 -2.29
N ASP A 195 -16.59 -37.43 -2.26
CA ASP A 195 -17.91 -36.81 -2.04
C ASP A 195 -18.17 -36.44 -0.57
N ASN A 196 -17.27 -36.83 0.35
CA ASN A 196 -17.37 -36.58 1.78
C ASN A 196 -16.04 -36.03 2.35
N LEU A 197 -15.49 -35.01 1.69
CA LEU A 197 -14.26 -34.34 2.12
C LEU A 197 -14.50 -33.46 3.35
N ASP A 198 -13.95 -33.87 4.50
CA ASP A 198 -13.83 -33.00 5.68
C ASP A 198 -12.49 -32.25 5.65
N ASP A 199 -12.56 -30.97 5.29
CA ASP A 199 -11.42 -30.06 5.22
C ASP A 199 -10.60 -30.08 6.54
N ARG A 200 -11.25 -30.17 7.72
CA ARG A 200 -10.53 -30.20 9.00
C ARG A 200 -9.73 -31.49 9.17
N LYS A 201 -10.31 -32.63 8.79
CA LYS A 201 -9.63 -33.93 8.84
C LYS A 201 -8.41 -33.93 7.94
N ILE A 202 -8.53 -33.37 6.72
CA ILE A 202 -7.43 -33.25 5.75
C ILE A 202 -6.31 -32.37 6.31
N ILE A 203 -6.62 -31.13 6.71
CA ILE A 203 -5.64 -30.17 7.23
C ILE A 203 -4.86 -30.75 8.41
N SER A 204 -5.54 -31.45 9.33
CA SER A 204 -4.91 -32.00 10.54
C SER A 204 -3.82 -33.04 10.28
N ARG A 205 -3.75 -33.60 9.06
CA ARG A 205 -2.76 -34.61 8.67
C ARG A 205 -1.65 -34.06 7.78
N MET A 206 -1.68 -32.77 7.46
CA MET A 206 -0.62 -32.11 6.69
C MET A 206 0.67 -32.07 7.50
N GLU A 207 1.79 -32.01 6.78
CA GLU A 207 3.08 -31.72 7.38
C GLU A 207 3.01 -30.41 8.20
N PRO A 208 3.66 -30.34 9.38
CA PRO A 208 3.48 -29.22 10.32
C PRO A 208 3.71 -27.84 9.71
N GLN A 209 4.66 -27.73 8.79
CA GLN A 209 4.98 -26.48 8.09
C GLN A 209 3.83 -25.99 7.18
N TYR A 210 3.12 -26.91 6.53
CA TYR A 210 1.98 -26.59 5.67
C TYR A 210 0.71 -26.36 6.46
N TYR A 211 0.52 -27.11 7.56
CA TYR A 211 -0.52 -26.82 8.54
C TYR A 211 -0.37 -25.38 9.09
N GLY A 212 0.82 -25.02 9.57
CA GLY A 212 1.08 -23.69 10.12
C GLY A 212 0.93 -22.58 9.08
N LEU A 213 1.32 -22.84 7.82
CA LEU A 213 1.06 -21.92 6.70
C LEU A 213 -0.44 -21.68 6.49
N LEU A 214 -1.24 -22.74 6.41
CA LEU A 214 -2.68 -22.62 6.20
C LEU A 214 -3.40 -21.95 7.36
N ASP A 215 -2.97 -22.21 8.60
CA ASP A 215 -3.52 -21.56 9.78
C ASP A 215 -3.23 -20.06 9.79
N SER A 216 -1.99 -19.67 9.41
CA SER A 216 -1.59 -18.26 9.26
C SER A 216 -2.41 -17.55 8.17
N LEU A 217 -2.55 -18.18 6.99
CA LEU A 217 -3.37 -17.66 5.89
C LEU A 217 -4.83 -17.50 6.29
N LYS A 218 -5.39 -18.49 6.99
CA LYS A 218 -6.78 -18.47 7.46
C LYS A 218 -6.99 -17.37 8.51
N GLY A 219 -6.06 -17.23 9.45
CA GLY A 219 -6.09 -16.18 10.46
C GLY A 219 -6.19 -14.79 9.82
N ILE A 220 -5.35 -14.51 8.83
CA ILE A 220 -5.35 -13.23 8.11
C ILE A 220 -6.58 -13.09 7.21
N ALA A 221 -7.00 -14.13 6.50
CA ALA A 221 -8.14 -14.06 5.58
C ALA A 221 -9.50 -13.81 6.27
N LEU A 222 -9.60 -14.11 7.57
CA LEU A 222 -10.83 -14.02 8.38
C LEU A 222 -10.84 -12.85 9.38
N LEU A 223 -9.73 -12.14 9.57
CA LEU A 223 -9.71 -10.86 10.27
C LEU A 223 -10.54 -9.84 9.49
#